data_AF-A0A354FCV5-F1
#
_entry.id   AF-A0A354FCV5-F1
#
_cell.length_a   1.000
_cell.length_b   1.000
_cell.length_c   1.000
_cell.angle_alpha   90.00
_cell.angle_beta   90.00
_cell.angle_gamma   90.00
#
_symmetry.space_group_name_H-M   'P 1'
#
loop_
_entity.id
_entity.type
_entity.pdbx_description
1 polymer ?
#
loop_
_entity_poly.entity_id
_entity_poly.type
_entity_poly.pdbx_seq_one_letter_code
_entity_poly.pdbx_strand_id
1 'polypeptide(L)'
;MLSAARTVLGRGADTLGVTHPDEGVALREGGIDVPILIFRPLLPGEEDDMVRYELTSPISSFEQAERLSAEAQRYGQKAVAHIKIETGMCRTGFLP
;
A
#
# COMPACT_ATOMS: atom_id res chain seq x y z
N MET A 1 11.21 13.09 4.10
CA MET A 1 10.55 11.78 4.28
C MET A 1 11.51 10.71 4.81
N LEU A 2 12.63 10.43 4.11
CA LEU A 2 13.57 9.38 4.54
C LEU A 2 14.19 9.57 5.94
N SER A 3 14.51 10.80 6.33
CA SER A 3 15.03 11.09 7.68
C SER A 3 14.02 10.73 8.78
N ALA A 4 12.75 11.10 8.58
CA ALA A 4 11.66 10.76 9.49
C ALA A 4 11.43 9.25 9.54
N ALA A 5 11.36 8.59 8.37
CA ALA A 5 11.23 7.14 8.26
C ALA A 5 12.34 6.41 9.05
N ARG A 6 13.61 6.72 8.79
CA ARG A 6 14.74 6.12 9.51
C ARG A 6 14.69 6.38 11.02
N THR A 7 14.24 7.56 11.43
CA THR A 7 14.11 7.92 12.85
C THR A 7 13.05 7.06 13.56
N VAL A 8 11.86 6.91 12.97
CA VAL A 8 10.78 6.12 13.60
C VAL A 8 11.09 4.63 13.59
N LEU A 9 11.71 4.12 12.50
CA LEU A 9 12.16 2.73 12.41
C LEU A 9 13.26 2.44 13.45
N GLY A 10 14.24 3.34 13.60
CA GLY A 10 15.26 3.24 14.64
C GLY A 10 14.72 3.34 16.07
N ARG A 11 13.44 3.72 16.26
CA ARG A 11 12.73 3.74 17.54
C ARG A 11 11.74 2.58 17.72
N GLY A 12 11.78 1.58 16.84
CA GLY A 12 11.00 0.35 16.97
C GLY A 12 9.67 0.34 16.23
N ALA A 13 9.45 1.25 15.28
CA ALA A 13 8.35 1.06 14.33
C ALA A 13 8.69 -0.07 13.35
N ASP A 14 7.76 -1.01 13.15
CA ASP A 14 7.95 -2.17 12.28
C ASP A 14 7.31 -1.99 10.89
N THR A 15 6.58 -0.91 10.66
CA THR A 15 5.82 -0.63 9.43
C THR A 15 5.65 0.87 9.26
N LEU A 16 5.61 1.33 8.01
CA LEU A 16 5.30 2.71 7.67
C LEU A 16 3.96 2.80 6.94
N GLY A 17 3.31 3.96 7.06
CA GLY A 17 2.10 4.28 6.31
C GLY A 17 2.26 5.61 5.60
N VAL A 18 1.94 5.65 4.31
CA VAL A 18 1.95 6.86 3.46
C VAL A 18 0.63 7.00 2.72
N THR A 19 0.39 8.14 2.09
CA THR A 19 -0.89 8.42 1.45
C THR A 19 -0.91 7.94 0.00
N HIS A 20 0.16 8.19 -0.76
CA HIS A 20 0.22 7.91 -2.19
C HIS A 20 1.33 6.88 -2.52
N PRO A 21 1.17 6.07 -3.60
CA PRO A 21 2.17 5.09 -4.02
C PRO A 21 3.55 5.70 -4.29
N ASP A 22 3.63 6.89 -4.90
CA ASP A 22 4.89 7.59 -5.19
C ASP A 22 5.69 7.93 -3.91
N GLU A 23 5.02 8.20 -2.79
CA GLU A 23 5.68 8.31 -1.50
C GLU A 23 6.31 6.98 -1.06
N GLY A 24 5.61 5.86 -1.30
CA GLY A 24 6.09 4.51 -1.05
C GLY A 24 7.26 4.12 -1.96
N VAL A 25 7.18 4.47 -3.25
CA VAL A 25 8.27 4.31 -4.22
C VAL A 25 9.51 5.06 -3.75
N ALA A 26 9.38 6.34 -3.39
CA ALA A 26 10.50 7.13 -2.89
C ALA A 26 11.11 6.58 -1.59
N LEU A 27 10.32 5.93 -0.73
CA LEU A 27 10.83 5.21 0.44
C LEU A 27 11.63 3.96 0.04
N ARG A 28 11.12 3.17 -0.91
CA ARG A 28 11.80 1.97 -1.43
C ARG A 28 13.12 2.32 -2.12
N GLU A 29 13.11 3.32 -3.00
CA GLU A 29 14.33 3.83 -3.64
C GLU A 29 15.34 4.39 -2.62
N GLY A 30 14.87 4.85 -1.46
CA GLY A 30 15.71 5.30 -0.35
C GLY A 30 16.21 4.19 0.59
N GLY A 31 15.97 2.91 0.24
CA GLY A 31 16.45 1.71 0.95
C GLY A 31 15.62 1.34 2.18
N ILE A 32 14.32 1.64 2.18
CA ILE A 32 13.42 1.21 3.25
C ILE A 32 12.72 -0.08 2.84
N ASP A 33 12.96 -1.16 3.61
CA ASP A 33 12.50 -2.52 3.27
C ASP A 33 11.38 -3.06 4.18
N VAL A 34 11.00 -2.32 5.24
CA VAL A 34 9.85 -2.70 6.07
C VAL A 34 8.54 -2.62 5.27
N PRO A 35 7.43 -3.24 5.73
CA PRO A 35 6.13 -3.05 5.09
C PRO A 35 5.75 -1.56 5.00
N ILE A 36 5.20 -1.17 3.85
CA ILE A 36 4.72 0.20 3.59
C ILE A 36 3.26 0.12 3.16
N LEU A 37 2.37 0.64 3.98
CA LEU A 37 0.93 0.71 3.72
C LEU A 37 0.58 2.02 3.00
N ILE A 38 -0.21 1.90 1.92
CA ILE A 38 -0.86 3.05 1.28
C ILE A 38 -2.24 3.24 1.92
N PHE A 39 -2.59 4.46 2.32
CA PHE A 39 -3.86 4.73 3.01
C PHE A 39 -5.03 5.12 2.10
N ARG A 40 -4.73 5.73 0.96
CA ARG A 40 -5.77 6.16 0.00
C ARG A 40 -6.23 4.99 -0.86
N PRO A 41 -7.44 5.04 -1.44
CA PRO A 41 -7.89 4.02 -2.39
C PRO A 41 -6.90 3.74 -3.50
N LEU A 42 -6.78 2.47 -3.86
CA LEU A 42 -6.11 2.03 -5.08
C LEU A 42 -6.91 2.53 -6.30
N LEU A 43 -6.32 3.44 -7.08
CA LEU A 43 -6.92 3.95 -8.32
C LEU A 43 -6.46 3.11 -9.53
N PRO A 44 -7.23 3.09 -10.63
CA PRO A 44 -6.81 2.42 -11.87
C PRO A 44 -5.49 2.95 -12.42
N GLY A 45 -4.59 2.03 -12.75
CA GLY A 45 -3.25 2.32 -13.30
C GLY A 45 -2.14 2.36 -12.26
N GLU A 46 -2.46 2.26 -10.97
CA GLU A 46 -1.48 2.30 -9.88
C GLU A 46 -1.01 0.91 -9.45
N GLU A 47 -1.64 -0.15 -9.97
CA GLU A 47 -1.34 -1.53 -9.62
C GLU A 47 0.12 -1.90 -9.93
N ASP A 48 0.69 -1.35 -11.00
CA ASP A 48 2.09 -1.58 -11.38
C ASP A 48 3.03 -1.16 -10.26
N ASP A 49 2.93 0.08 -9.79
CA ASP A 49 3.76 0.60 -8.69
C ASP A 49 3.52 -0.20 -7.40
N MET A 50 2.27 -0.54 -7.11
CA MET A 50 1.93 -1.27 -5.89
C MET A 50 2.57 -2.67 -5.85
N VAL A 51 2.56 -3.38 -6.98
CA VAL A 51 3.15 -4.72 -7.08
C VAL A 51 4.67 -4.65 -7.21
N ARG A 52 5.17 -3.82 -8.13
CA ARG A 52 6.59 -3.69 -8.44
C ARG A 52 7.43 -3.28 -7.23
N TYR A 53 6.90 -2.40 -6.39
CA TYR A 53 7.58 -1.89 -5.19
C TYR A 53 7.11 -2.56 -3.89
N GLU A 54 6.36 -3.67 -4.00
CA GLU A 54 5.88 -4.45 -2.85
C GLU A 54 5.20 -3.57 -1.78
N LEU A 55 4.29 -2.71 -2.22
CA LEU A 55 3.51 -1.83 -1.36
C LEU A 55 2.23 -2.54 -0.91
N THR A 56 1.84 -2.34 0.35
CA THR A 56 0.60 -2.91 0.88
C THR A 56 -0.59 -2.09 0.42
N SER A 57 -1.48 -2.72 -0.35
CA SER A 57 -2.65 -2.08 -0.97
C SER A 57 -3.86 -2.05 -0.06
N PRO A 58 -4.55 -0.92 0.11
CA PRO A 58 -5.85 -0.88 0.76
C PRO A 58 -6.94 -1.30 -0.23
N ILE A 59 -7.74 -2.32 0.14
CA ILE A 59 -8.82 -2.84 -0.68
C ILE A 59 -10.15 -2.52 -0.03
N SER A 60 -11.04 -1.89 -0.80
CA SER A 60 -12.39 -1.49 -0.40
C SER A 60 -13.47 -1.93 -1.40
N SER A 61 -13.09 -2.61 -2.49
CA SER A 61 -14.01 -3.23 -3.44
C SER A 61 -13.41 -4.51 -4.04
N PHE A 62 -14.26 -5.39 -4.55
CA PHE A 62 -13.82 -6.58 -5.29
C PHE A 62 -13.04 -6.20 -6.56
N GLU A 63 -13.49 -5.18 -7.28
CA GLU A 63 -12.82 -4.69 -8.48
C GLU A 63 -11.36 -4.27 -8.21
N GLN A 64 -11.10 -3.61 -7.07
CA GLN A 64 -9.73 -3.29 -6.66
C GLN A 64 -8.89 -4.55 -6.41
N ALA A 65 -9.48 -5.56 -5.76
CA ALA A 65 -8.80 -6.83 -5.49
C ALA A 65 -8.47 -7.59 -6.79
N GLU A 66 -9.41 -7.61 -7.74
CA GLU A 66 -9.24 -8.27 -9.04
C GLU A 66 -8.14 -7.60 -9.86
N ARG A 67 -8.13 -6.26 -9.96
CA ARG A 67 -7.07 -5.52 -10.66
C ARG A 67 -5.71 -5.75 -10.04
N LEU A 68 -5.59 -5.64 -8.72
CA LEU A 68 -4.33 -5.90 -8.01
C LEU A 68 -3.85 -7.34 -8.20
N SER A 69 -4.77 -8.32 -8.13
CA SER A 69 -4.43 -9.73 -8.34
C SER A 69 -3.97 -10.00 -9.76
N ALA A 70 -4.61 -9.39 -10.76
CA ALA A 70 -4.21 -9.53 -12.16
C ALA A 70 -2.79 -8.99 -12.39
N GLU A 71 -2.45 -7.84 -11.81
CA GLU A 71 -1.09 -7.29 -11.92
C GLU A 71 -0.06 -8.12 -11.15
N ALA A 72 -0.40 -8.60 -9.95
CA ALA A 72 0.46 -9.51 -9.19
C ALA A 72 0.79 -10.79 -9.99
N GLN A 73 -0.19 -11.35 -10.67
CA GLN A 73 -0.01 -12.52 -11.54
C GLN A 73 0.90 -12.21 -12.74
N ARG A 74 0.79 -11.03 -13.36
CA ARG A 74 1.68 -10.60 -14.46
C ARG A 74 3.14 -10.52 -14.01
N TYR A 75 3.38 -10.08 -12.78
CA TYR A 75 4.71 -10.06 -12.17
C TYR A 75 5.18 -11.41 -11.62
N GLY A 76 4.32 -12.44 -11.57
CA GLY A 76 4.63 -13.73 -10.94
C GLY A 76 4.79 -13.64 -9.42
N GLN A 77 4.14 -12.66 -8.78
CA GLN A 77 4.27 -12.33 -7.36
C GLN A 77 2.92 -12.46 -6.64
N LYS A 78 2.95 -12.37 -5.31
CA LYS A 78 1.74 -12.22 -4.49
C LYS A 78 1.68 -10.78 -3.97
N ALA A 79 0.63 -10.05 -4.34
CA ALA A 79 0.38 -8.75 -3.73
C ALA A 79 -0.06 -8.91 -2.27
N VAL A 80 0.34 -7.96 -1.43
CA VAL A 80 -0.11 -7.85 -0.03
C VAL A 80 -1.19 -6.76 0.04
N ALA A 81 -2.29 -7.07 0.73
CA ALA A 81 -3.43 -6.18 0.82
C ALA A 81 -3.98 -6.11 2.25
N HIS A 82 -4.48 -4.93 2.63
CA HIS A 82 -5.30 -4.71 3.82
C HIS A 82 -6.74 -4.43 3.40
N ILE A 83 -7.69 -5.19 3.95
CA ILE A 83 -9.11 -4.93 3.75
C ILE A 83 -9.53 -3.76 4.63
N LYS A 84 -10.06 -2.72 4.02
CA LYS A 84 -10.53 -1.53 4.73
C LYS A 84 -12.02 -1.68 5.02
N ILE A 85 -12.40 -1.56 6.28
CA ILE A 85 -13.80 -1.60 6.72
C ILE A 85 -14.27 -0.18 7.02
N GLU A 86 -15.40 0.20 6.43
CA GLU A 86 -16.06 1.47 6.71
C GLU A 86 -16.89 1.33 7.98
N THR A 87 -16.56 2.13 8.99
CA THR A 87 -17.12 2.05 10.35
C THR A 87 -17.83 3.34 10.79
N GLY A 88 -17.95 4.33 9.89
CA GLY A 88 -18.69 5.58 10.14
C GLY A 88 -17.96 6.87 9.76
N MET A 89 -16.76 6.79 9.18
CA MET A 89 -16.05 7.95 8.65
C MET A 89 -16.61 8.40 7.29
N CYS A 90 -17.39 7.54 6.63
CA CYS A 90 -18.03 7.79 5.33
C CYS A 90 -17.03 8.22 4.25
N ARG A 91 -15.89 7.53 4.19
CA ARG A 91 -14.81 7.87 3.26
C ARG A 91 -14.54 6.71 2.31
N THR A 92 -14.13 5.56 2.83
CA THR A 92 -13.67 4.41 2.04
C THR A 92 -13.67 3.15 2.91
N GLY A 93 -14.14 2.03 2.36
CA GLY A 93 -14.10 0.73 2.98
C GLY A 93 -15.34 -0.09 2.64
N PHE A 94 -15.30 -1.39 2.91
CA PHE A 94 -16.48 -2.24 2.85
C PHE A 94 -17.43 -1.89 4.00
N LEU A 95 -18.72 -1.81 3.70
CA LEU A 95 -19.75 -1.76 4.72
C LEU A 95 -19.91 -3.17 5.34
N PRO A 96 -20.00 -3.28 6.67
CA PRO A 96 -20.27 -4.55 7.35
C PRO A 96 -21.70 -5.06 7.14
#